data_AF-A0A928F851-F1
#
_entry.id   AF-A0A928F851-F1
#
_cell.length_a   1.000
_cell.length_b   1.000
_cell.length_c   1.000
_cell.angle_alpha   90.00
_cell.angle_beta   90.00
_cell.angle_gamma   90.00
#
_symmetry.space_group_name_H-M   'P 1'
#
loop_
_entity.id
_entity.type
_entity.pdbx_description
1 polymer ?
#
loop_
_entity_poly.entity_id
_entity_poly.type
_entity_poly.pdbx_seq_one_letter_code
_entity_poly.pdbx_strand_id
1 'polypeptide(L)'
;MKPTETKHRSTKALVESALLLALATVLSELPLVELPYGGSVTVASMLPVLLISYRHGLLWGFGSATAFGVIQQLFGLKNLSYFSTWQSIVTLILLDYVVAFAIIGLGGIFRKQKSLPQWMQLLLGAVTVCVLRYICHVITGATIWVGLSIPDSAALGYSLIYNATYMVPETIILCLLTYYLGTVLDFRRDQLRRMPAVAAHSPLANWLFVLAGALGTGALVFDVCAVFSRLQDAETGRFSVEGLRVERFAGSFWMWVVIVTAVAAVGMAVLLLVRRRLLSDHERVEQ
;
A
#
# COMPACT_ATOMS: atom_id res chain seq x y z
N MET A 1 29.50 -19.21 14.97
CA MET A 1 29.05 -18.02 15.73
C MET A 1 28.87 -18.45 17.18
N LYS A 2 29.32 -17.68 18.17
CA LYS A 2 29.26 -18.11 19.60
C LYS A 2 27.80 -18.08 20.13
N PRO A 3 27.39 -18.99 21.03
CA PRO A 3 25.99 -19.08 21.51
C PRO A 3 25.45 -17.81 22.21
N THR A 4 26.32 -16.99 22.79
CA THR A 4 25.95 -15.74 23.46
C THR A 4 25.59 -14.62 22.48
N GLU A 5 26.24 -14.56 21.31
CA GLU A 5 25.94 -13.56 20.27
C GLU A 5 24.60 -13.81 19.58
N THR A 6 24.23 -15.08 19.38
CA THR A 6 22.94 -15.44 18.76
C THR A 6 21.76 -15.06 19.65
N LYS A 7 21.89 -15.24 20.97
CA LYS A 7 20.86 -14.88 21.95
C LYS A 7 20.62 -13.36 22.03
N HIS A 8 21.69 -12.56 22.01
CA HIS A 8 21.56 -11.10 21.99
C HIS A 8 20.92 -10.58 20.69
N ARG A 9 21.33 -11.14 19.55
CA ARG A 9 20.74 -10.79 18.24
C ARG A 9 19.26 -11.15 18.13
N SER A 10 18.85 -12.29 18.70
CA SER A 10 17.44 -12.73 18.76
C SER A 10 16.60 -11.80 19.65
N THR A 11 17.11 -11.44 20.82
CA THR A 11 16.41 -10.53 21.76
C THR A 11 16.18 -9.16 21.13
N LYS A 12 17.21 -8.60 20.48
CA LYS A 12 17.10 -7.33 19.77
C LYS A 12 16.07 -7.38 18.64
N ALA A 13 16.11 -8.43 17.80
CA ALA A 13 15.14 -8.59 16.72
C ALA A 13 13.71 -8.69 17.25
N LEU A 14 13.50 -9.41 18.35
CA LEU A 14 12.20 -9.51 19.00
C LEU A 14 11.68 -8.16 19.50
N VAL A 15 12.52 -7.39 20.22
CA VAL A 15 12.13 -6.07 20.76
C VAL A 15 11.87 -5.06 19.66
N GLU A 16 12.75 -4.96 18.66
CA GLU A 16 12.54 -4.05 17.52
C GLU A 16 11.30 -4.42 16.71
N SER A 17 11.04 -5.72 16.53
CA SER A 17 9.82 -6.20 15.88
C SER A 17 8.57 -5.88 16.70
N ALA A 18 8.60 -6.03 18.02
CA ALA A 18 7.48 -5.70 18.90
C ALA A 18 7.16 -4.20 18.87
N LEU A 19 8.18 -3.33 18.89
CA LEU A 19 8.00 -1.88 18.79
C LEU A 19 7.43 -1.45 17.44
N LEU A 20 7.96 -2.00 16.35
CA LEU A 20 7.45 -1.72 15.00
C LEU A 20 6.04 -2.28 14.82
N LEU A 21 5.74 -3.44 15.37
CA LEU A 21 4.40 -4.04 15.33
C LEU A 21 3.39 -3.18 16.13
N ALA A 22 3.77 -2.70 17.31
CA ALA A 22 2.94 -1.77 18.09
C ALA A 22 2.70 -0.47 17.32
N LEU A 23 3.72 0.08 16.66
CA LEU A 23 3.57 1.25 15.79
C LEU A 23 2.63 0.96 14.61
N ALA A 24 2.75 -0.18 13.95
CA ALA A 24 1.86 -0.59 12.86
C ALA A 24 0.39 -0.63 13.32
N THR A 25 0.14 -1.19 14.51
CA THR A 25 -1.18 -1.24 15.12
C THR A 25 -1.71 0.16 15.45
N VAL A 26 -0.90 1.05 16.02
CA VAL A 26 -1.36 2.43 16.26
C VAL A 26 -1.68 3.16 14.95
N LEU A 27 -0.87 2.96 13.91
CA LEU A 27 -1.10 3.57 12.60
C LEU A 27 -2.31 2.99 11.87
N SER A 28 -2.71 1.74 12.12
CA SER A 28 -3.93 1.16 11.54
C SER A 28 -5.20 1.79 12.11
N GLU A 29 -5.17 2.17 13.39
CA GLU A 29 -6.28 2.82 14.08
C GLU A 29 -6.37 4.33 13.79
N LEU A 30 -5.55 4.84 12.88
CA LEU A 30 -5.59 6.22 12.38
C LEU A 30 -5.89 6.23 10.87
N PRO A 31 -7.08 5.79 10.45
CA PRO A 31 -7.46 5.84 9.05
C PRO A 31 -7.64 7.29 8.61
N LEU A 32 -7.04 7.63 7.48
CA LEU A 32 -7.30 8.85 6.73
C LEU A 32 -8.67 8.79 6.08
N VAL A 33 -9.06 7.60 5.60
CA VAL A 33 -10.36 7.32 4.98
C VAL A 33 -10.80 5.92 5.38
N GLU A 34 -12.02 5.77 5.86
CA GLU A 34 -12.68 4.47 6.05
C GLU A 34 -13.74 4.26 4.96
N LEU A 35 -13.74 3.06 4.37
CA LEU A 35 -14.72 2.62 3.40
C LEU A 35 -15.64 1.56 4.03
N PRO A 36 -16.91 1.48 3.63
CA PRO A 36 -17.81 0.42 4.08
C PRO A 36 -17.28 -0.94 3.66
N TYR A 37 -17.62 -2.00 4.41
CA TYR A 37 -17.12 -3.36 4.17
C TYR A 37 -15.61 -3.56 4.39
N GLY A 38 -14.98 -2.69 5.18
CA GLY A 38 -13.66 -2.92 5.77
C GLY A 38 -12.46 -2.41 4.98
N GLY A 39 -12.68 -1.71 3.86
CA GLY A 39 -11.60 -0.99 3.18
C GLY A 39 -11.16 0.24 3.98
N SER A 40 -9.86 0.54 4.02
CA SER A 40 -9.36 1.75 4.68
C SER A 40 -8.02 2.20 4.09
N VAL A 41 -7.80 3.52 4.14
CA VAL A 41 -6.52 4.15 3.85
C VAL A 41 -5.98 4.71 5.16
N THR A 42 -4.79 4.29 5.54
CA THR A 42 -4.10 4.54 6.81
C THR A 42 -2.86 5.41 6.62
N VAL A 43 -2.26 5.87 7.72
CA VAL A 43 -0.96 6.57 7.70
C VAL A 43 0.19 5.56 7.58
N ALA A 44 0.13 4.69 6.56
CA ALA A 44 1.11 3.67 6.24
C ALA A 44 1.33 2.59 7.32
N SER A 45 0.24 2.01 7.83
CA SER A 45 0.28 0.90 8.80
C SER A 45 1.11 -0.31 8.34
N MET A 46 1.24 -0.52 7.02
CA MET A 46 2.06 -1.58 6.44
C MET A 46 3.58 -1.34 6.57
N LEU A 47 4.01 -0.08 6.70
CA LEU A 47 5.42 0.30 6.65
C LEU A 47 6.24 -0.29 7.80
N PRO A 48 5.84 -0.21 9.08
CA PRO A 48 6.66 -0.77 10.16
C PRO A 48 6.84 -2.29 10.00
N VAL A 49 5.81 -3.03 9.59
CA VAL A 49 5.88 -4.48 9.36
C VAL A 49 6.79 -4.82 8.19
N LEU A 50 6.72 -4.06 7.09
CA LEU A 50 7.66 -4.18 5.97
C LEU A 50 9.11 -3.97 6.43
N LEU A 51 9.34 -2.97 7.30
CA LEU A 51 10.67 -2.69 7.84
C LEU A 51 11.18 -3.82 8.74
N ILE A 52 10.32 -4.51 9.50
CA ILE A 52 10.71 -5.72 10.26
C ILE A 52 11.28 -6.77 9.30
N SER A 53 10.56 -7.08 8.22
CA SER A 53 11.02 -8.03 7.21
C SER A 53 12.34 -7.59 6.58
N TYR A 54 12.44 -6.32 6.19
CA TYR A 54 13.64 -5.79 5.58
C TYR A 54 14.84 -5.83 6.54
N ARG A 55 14.65 -5.58 7.84
CA ARG A 55 15.72 -5.43 8.84
C ARG A 55 16.13 -6.73 9.53
N HIS A 56 15.19 -7.64 9.78
CA HIS A 56 15.43 -8.91 10.48
C HIS A 56 15.34 -10.15 9.57
N GLY A 57 14.87 -9.97 8.33
CA GLY A 57 14.74 -11.03 7.33
C GLY A 57 13.32 -11.59 7.29
N LEU A 58 13.07 -12.41 6.26
CA LEU A 58 11.73 -12.89 5.92
C LEU A 58 11.06 -13.67 7.04
N LEU A 59 11.79 -14.47 7.81
CA LEU A 59 11.19 -15.28 8.89
C LEU A 59 10.57 -14.39 9.99
N TRP A 60 11.31 -13.37 10.43
CA TRP A 60 10.80 -12.36 11.37
C TRP A 60 9.70 -11.52 10.73
N GLY A 61 9.86 -11.18 9.44
CA GLY A 61 8.84 -10.49 8.65
C GLY A 61 7.50 -11.22 8.64
N PHE A 62 7.48 -12.49 8.23
CA PHE A 62 6.27 -13.32 8.22
C PHE A 62 5.68 -13.49 9.62
N GLY A 63 6.50 -13.79 10.63
CA GLY A 63 6.01 -13.95 12.00
C GLY A 63 5.32 -12.69 12.53
N SER A 64 5.95 -11.53 12.37
CA SER A 64 5.37 -10.25 12.79
C SER A 64 4.19 -9.82 11.93
N ALA A 65 4.20 -10.09 10.63
CA ALA A 65 3.11 -9.76 9.72
C ALA A 65 1.86 -10.61 9.98
N THR A 66 2.03 -11.90 10.29
CA THR A 66 0.92 -12.76 10.73
C THR A 66 0.37 -12.30 12.07
N ALA A 67 1.24 -11.96 13.04
CA ALA A 67 0.80 -11.40 14.32
C ALA A 67 0.02 -10.09 14.12
N PHE A 68 0.48 -9.24 13.19
CA PHE A 68 -0.25 -8.04 12.80
C PHE A 68 -1.64 -8.40 12.26
N GLY A 69 -1.74 -9.34 11.32
CA GLY A 69 -3.02 -9.80 10.78
C GLY A 69 -3.99 -10.31 11.84
N VAL A 70 -3.51 -11.02 12.85
CA VAL A 70 -4.34 -11.46 13.99
C VAL A 70 -4.84 -10.27 14.81
N ILE A 71 -3.99 -9.30 15.11
CA ILE A 71 -4.41 -8.07 15.82
C ILE A 71 -5.48 -7.32 15.00
N GLN A 72 -5.27 -7.19 13.69
CA GLN A 72 -6.22 -6.53 12.79
C GLN A 72 -7.54 -7.29 12.69
N GLN A 73 -7.51 -8.62 12.74
CA GLN A 73 -8.73 -9.44 12.83
C GLN A 73 -9.49 -9.20 14.13
N LEU A 74 -8.80 -9.04 15.26
CA LEU A 74 -9.42 -8.76 16.55
C LEU A 74 -10.13 -7.40 16.56
N PHE A 75 -9.55 -6.39 15.92
CA PHE A 75 -10.19 -5.07 15.78
C PHE A 75 -11.27 -5.07 14.68
N GLY A 76 -11.12 -5.93 13.67
CA GLY A 76 -12.04 -6.10 12.55
C GLY A 76 -13.19 -7.10 12.77
N LEU A 77 -13.43 -7.58 14.00
CA LEU A 77 -14.43 -8.63 14.28
C LEU A 77 -15.84 -8.28 13.78
N LYS A 78 -16.19 -6.98 13.72
CA LYS A 78 -17.46 -6.51 13.15
C LYS A 78 -17.71 -7.03 11.74
N ASN A 79 -16.66 -7.22 10.94
CA ASN A 79 -16.77 -7.69 9.56
C ASN A 79 -17.18 -9.17 9.45
N LEU A 80 -16.96 -9.97 10.50
CA LEU A 80 -17.42 -11.37 10.52
C LEU A 80 -18.95 -11.46 10.65
N SER A 81 -19.60 -10.44 11.23
CA SER A 81 -21.05 -10.43 11.43
C SER A 81 -21.86 -10.37 10.13
N TYR A 82 -21.22 -9.99 9.01
CA TYR A 82 -21.85 -10.01 7.69
C TYR A 82 -22.05 -11.43 7.13
N PHE A 83 -21.42 -12.44 7.73
CA PHE A 83 -21.44 -13.81 7.22
C PHE A 83 -21.96 -14.79 8.27
N SER A 84 -22.91 -15.64 7.87
CA SER A 84 -23.49 -16.67 8.74
C SER A 84 -22.94 -18.08 8.48
N THR A 85 -22.27 -18.29 7.34
CA THR A 85 -21.79 -19.61 6.91
C THR A 85 -20.32 -19.80 7.30
N TRP A 86 -19.98 -20.93 7.90
CA TRP A 86 -18.63 -21.19 8.40
C TRP A 86 -17.55 -21.12 7.31
N GLN A 87 -17.84 -21.54 6.08
CA GLN A 87 -16.89 -21.45 4.96
C GLN A 87 -16.55 -19.98 4.66
N SER A 88 -17.55 -19.10 4.55
CA SER A 88 -17.34 -17.67 4.30
C SER A 88 -16.54 -17.00 5.40
N ILE A 89 -16.83 -17.34 6.66
CA ILE A 89 -16.10 -16.84 7.83
C ILE A 89 -14.62 -17.27 7.77
N VAL A 90 -14.36 -18.55 7.52
CA VAL A 90 -12.98 -19.07 7.43
C VAL A 90 -12.24 -18.43 6.26
N THR A 91 -12.87 -18.33 5.08
CA THR A 91 -12.24 -17.69 3.92
C THR A 91 -11.95 -16.22 4.16
N LEU A 92 -12.85 -15.47 4.80
CA LEU A 92 -12.61 -14.08 5.17
C LEU A 92 -11.42 -13.95 6.13
N ILE A 93 -11.40 -14.73 7.22
CA ILE A 93 -10.30 -14.73 8.21
C ILE A 93 -8.98 -15.04 7.52
N LEU A 94 -8.94 -16.05 6.65
CA LEU A 94 -7.72 -16.46 5.99
C LEU A 94 -7.26 -15.44 4.94
N LEU A 95 -8.13 -15.03 4.03
CA LEU A 95 -7.71 -14.26 2.87
C LEU A 95 -7.75 -12.73 3.07
N ASP A 96 -8.60 -12.19 3.94
CA ASP A 96 -8.58 -10.74 4.26
C ASP A 96 -7.68 -10.39 5.45
N TYR A 97 -7.39 -11.35 6.33
CA TYR A 97 -6.56 -11.12 7.51
C TYR A 97 -5.27 -11.94 7.47
N VAL A 98 -5.30 -13.25 7.74
CA VAL A 98 -4.06 -14.01 8.00
C VAL A 98 -3.10 -13.97 6.80
N VAL A 99 -3.54 -14.34 5.61
CA VAL A 99 -2.72 -14.41 4.39
C VAL A 99 -2.41 -13.01 3.86
N ALA A 100 -3.43 -12.14 3.72
CA ALA A 100 -3.25 -10.77 3.23
C ALA A 100 -2.25 -9.96 4.07
N PHE A 101 -2.23 -10.17 5.39
CA PHE A 101 -1.25 -9.51 6.26
C PHE A 101 0.08 -10.25 6.28
N ALA A 102 0.12 -11.59 6.33
CA ALA A 102 1.37 -12.35 6.27
C ALA A 102 2.23 -12.01 5.05
N ILE A 103 1.60 -11.72 3.90
CA ILE A 103 2.25 -11.27 2.66
C ILE A 103 3.11 -10.01 2.86
N ILE A 104 2.77 -9.11 3.79
CA ILE A 104 3.59 -7.92 4.11
C ILE A 104 4.99 -8.35 4.59
N GLY A 105 5.09 -9.54 5.19
CA GLY A 105 6.35 -10.18 5.56
C GLY A 105 7.31 -10.43 4.39
N LEU A 106 6.86 -10.34 3.14
CA LEU A 106 7.71 -10.39 1.94
C LEU A 106 8.37 -9.05 1.59
N GLY A 107 8.06 -7.96 2.30
CA GLY A 107 8.57 -6.62 1.96
C GLY A 107 10.10 -6.49 2.00
N GLY A 108 10.79 -7.41 2.67
CA GLY A 108 12.25 -7.54 2.68
C GLY A 108 12.86 -8.45 1.61
N ILE A 109 12.09 -8.97 0.65
CA ILE A 109 12.56 -10.01 -0.29
C ILE A 109 13.75 -9.56 -1.13
N PHE A 110 13.82 -8.28 -1.50
CA PHE A 110 14.90 -7.72 -2.30
C PHE A 110 16.13 -7.28 -1.49
N ARG A 111 16.12 -7.44 -0.15
CA ARG A 111 17.20 -6.96 0.74
C ARG A 111 18.59 -7.48 0.37
N LYS A 112 18.67 -8.70 -0.18
CA LYS A 112 19.93 -9.34 -0.55
C LYS A 112 20.44 -8.92 -1.94
N GLN A 113 19.68 -8.14 -2.70
CA GLN A 113 20.04 -7.75 -4.05
C GLN A 113 21.05 -6.60 -4.05
N LYS A 114 22.35 -6.94 -4.08
CA LYS A 114 23.45 -5.98 -3.93
C LYS A 114 23.56 -4.95 -5.06
N SER A 115 23.04 -5.27 -6.24
CA SER A 115 23.04 -4.36 -7.40
C SER A 115 22.05 -3.20 -7.25
N LEU A 116 21.10 -3.29 -6.31
CA LEU A 116 20.09 -2.26 -6.10
C LEU A 116 20.43 -1.41 -4.88
N PRO A 117 20.22 -0.07 -4.93
CA PRO A 117 20.27 0.75 -3.74
C PRO A 117 19.11 0.41 -2.79
N GLN A 118 19.28 0.64 -1.49
CA GLN A 118 18.30 0.27 -0.46
C GLN A 118 16.89 0.82 -0.74
N TRP A 119 16.77 2.08 -1.15
CA TRP A 119 15.47 2.68 -1.43
C TRP A 119 14.72 1.91 -2.53
N MET A 120 15.43 1.39 -3.53
CA MET A 120 14.84 0.60 -4.60
C MET A 120 14.42 -0.78 -4.08
N GLN A 121 15.23 -1.40 -3.23
CA GLN A 121 14.87 -2.69 -2.61
C GLN A 121 13.59 -2.58 -1.76
N LEU A 122 13.48 -1.51 -0.97
CA LEU A 122 12.28 -1.22 -0.16
C LEU A 122 11.06 -0.91 -1.03
N LEU A 123 11.23 -0.09 -2.08
CA LEU A 123 10.16 0.27 -3.01
C LEU A 123 9.62 -0.95 -3.77
N LEU A 124 10.52 -1.80 -4.32
CA LEU A 124 10.11 -3.04 -4.99
C LEU A 124 9.41 -4.00 -4.02
N GLY A 125 9.89 -4.07 -2.76
CA GLY A 125 9.24 -4.80 -1.69
C GLY A 125 7.82 -4.30 -1.43
N ALA A 126 7.64 -2.99 -1.28
CA ALA A 126 6.35 -2.33 -1.08
C ALA A 126 5.36 -2.64 -2.21
N VAL A 127 5.78 -2.46 -3.47
CA VAL A 127 4.93 -2.76 -4.64
C VAL A 127 4.53 -4.23 -4.66
N THR A 128 5.48 -5.15 -4.42
CA THR A 128 5.22 -6.59 -4.43
C THR A 128 4.19 -6.99 -3.38
N VAL A 129 4.35 -6.54 -2.13
CA VAL A 129 3.41 -6.89 -1.07
C VAL A 129 2.02 -6.28 -1.29
N CYS A 130 1.94 -5.07 -1.83
CA CYS A 130 0.67 -4.42 -2.11
C CYS A 130 -0.10 -5.13 -3.23
N VAL A 131 0.59 -5.53 -4.32
CA VAL A 131 -0.02 -6.29 -5.41
C VAL A 131 -0.54 -7.64 -4.92
N LEU A 132 0.28 -8.39 -4.18
CA LEU A 132 -0.12 -9.70 -3.67
C LEU A 132 -1.28 -9.59 -2.67
N ARG A 133 -1.26 -8.59 -1.79
CA ARG A 133 -2.35 -8.32 -0.85
C ARG A 133 -3.63 -7.88 -1.55
N TYR A 134 -3.53 -7.04 -2.59
CA TYR A 134 -4.66 -6.64 -3.42
C TYR A 134 -5.30 -7.85 -4.12
N ILE A 135 -4.50 -8.81 -4.63
CA ILE A 135 -5.02 -10.06 -5.18
C ILE A 135 -5.84 -10.83 -4.14
N CYS A 136 -5.37 -10.94 -2.88
CA CYS A 136 -6.14 -11.58 -1.82
C CYS A 136 -7.52 -10.92 -1.62
N HIS A 137 -7.55 -9.60 -1.51
CA HIS A 137 -8.79 -8.85 -1.32
C HIS A 137 -9.72 -8.91 -2.55
N VAL A 138 -9.16 -8.98 -3.76
CA VAL A 138 -9.94 -9.17 -4.97
C VAL A 138 -10.58 -10.56 -5.01
N ILE A 139 -9.84 -11.60 -4.59
CA ILE A 139 -10.36 -12.97 -4.50
C ILE A 139 -11.49 -13.04 -3.45
N THR A 140 -11.28 -12.50 -2.24
CA THR A 140 -12.34 -12.48 -1.21
C THR A 140 -13.55 -11.70 -1.66
N GLY A 141 -13.37 -10.52 -2.24
CA GLY A 141 -14.44 -9.74 -2.84
C GLY A 141 -15.24 -10.57 -3.84
N ALA A 142 -14.57 -11.12 -4.85
CA ALA A 142 -15.22 -11.82 -5.96
C ALA A 142 -15.79 -13.20 -5.60
N THR A 143 -15.55 -13.74 -4.39
CA THR A 143 -16.02 -15.07 -3.99
C THR A 143 -16.92 -15.06 -2.76
N ILE A 144 -16.65 -14.18 -1.79
CA ILE A 144 -17.32 -14.17 -0.49
C ILE A 144 -18.28 -12.99 -0.37
N TRP A 145 -17.90 -11.81 -0.89
CA TRP A 145 -18.73 -10.62 -0.81
C TRP A 145 -19.83 -10.54 -1.90
N VAL A 146 -19.79 -11.48 -2.85
CA VAL A 146 -20.82 -11.72 -3.88
C VAL A 146 -22.16 -12.09 -3.25
N GLY A 147 -23.25 -11.51 -3.77
CA GLY A 147 -24.61 -11.68 -3.26
C GLY A 147 -24.91 -10.88 -1.99
N LEU A 148 -23.90 -10.36 -1.28
CA LEU A 148 -24.06 -9.53 -0.08
C LEU A 148 -23.87 -8.04 -0.36
N SER A 149 -22.71 -7.68 -0.90
CA SER A 149 -22.36 -6.28 -1.23
C SER A 149 -21.98 -6.11 -2.70
N ILE A 150 -21.86 -7.23 -3.43
CA ILE A 150 -21.45 -7.26 -4.84
C ILE A 150 -22.52 -8.00 -5.66
N PRO A 151 -23.03 -7.42 -6.77
CA PRO A 151 -23.93 -8.12 -7.67
C PRO A 151 -23.27 -9.34 -8.33
N ASP A 152 -23.97 -10.49 -8.35
CA ASP A 152 -23.46 -11.75 -8.89
C ASP A 152 -22.95 -11.62 -10.33
N SER A 153 -23.67 -10.87 -11.17
CA SER A 153 -23.35 -10.69 -12.59
C SER A 153 -22.08 -9.86 -12.85
N ALA A 154 -21.52 -9.20 -11.84
CA ALA A 154 -20.38 -8.30 -11.95
C ALA A 154 -19.30 -8.53 -10.88
N ALA A 155 -19.33 -9.68 -10.20
CA ALA A 155 -18.50 -10.05 -9.05
C ALA A 155 -17.02 -9.62 -9.17
N LEU A 156 -16.35 -10.06 -10.23
CA LEU A 156 -14.93 -9.80 -10.44
C LEU A 156 -14.64 -8.32 -10.71
N GLY A 157 -15.42 -7.68 -11.60
CA GLY A 157 -15.23 -6.28 -11.96
C GLY A 157 -15.44 -5.35 -10.78
N TYR A 158 -16.47 -5.62 -9.97
CA TYR A 158 -16.74 -4.86 -8.76
C TYR A 158 -15.65 -5.04 -7.71
N SER A 159 -15.23 -6.28 -7.46
CA SER A 159 -14.16 -6.59 -6.52
C SER A 159 -12.84 -5.90 -6.90
N LEU A 160 -12.49 -5.89 -8.19
CA LEU A 160 -11.33 -5.14 -8.68
C LEU A 160 -11.44 -3.65 -8.34
N ILE A 161 -12.54 -3.00 -8.75
CA ILE A 161 -12.69 -1.55 -8.57
C ILE A 161 -12.74 -1.19 -7.08
N TYR A 162 -13.58 -1.88 -6.30
CA TYR A 162 -13.72 -1.61 -4.86
C TYR A 162 -12.39 -1.77 -4.13
N ASN A 163 -11.67 -2.89 -4.32
CA ASN A 163 -10.41 -3.07 -3.59
C ASN A 163 -9.31 -2.09 -4.03
N ALA A 164 -9.35 -1.63 -5.29
CA ALA A 164 -8.38 -0.66 -5.79
C ALA A 164 -8.55 0.70 -5.10
N THR A 165 -9.77 1.04 -4.67
CA THR A 165 -10.06 2.32 -4.02
C THR A 165 -9.18 2.59 -2.81
N TYR A 166 -8.95 1.61 -1.95
CA TYR A 166 -8.09 1.80 -0.78
C TYR A 166 -6.69 1.23 -0.98
N MET A 167 -6.53 0.13 -1.73
CA MET A 167 -5.21 -0.49 -1.91
C MET A 167 -4.26 0.37 -2.74
N VAL A 168 -4.73 1.10 -3.74
CA VAL A 168 -3.81 1.91 -4.54
C VAL A 168 -3.33 3.15 -3.78
N PRO A 169 -4.17 3.92 -3.07
CA PRO A 169 -3.69 4.95 -2.16
C PRO A 169 -2.72 4.42 -1.09
N GLU A 170 -3.04 3.29 -0.43
CA GLU A 170 -2.13 2.60 0.51
C GLU A 170 -0.77 2.30 -0.14
N THR A 171 -0.79 1.73 -1.35
CA THR A 171 0.41 1.39 -2.10
C THR A 171 1.27 2.63 -2.34
N ILE A 172 0.65 3.75 -2.71
CA ILE A 172 1.40 4.95 -3.04
C ILE A 172 1.98 5.59 -1.79
N ILE A 173 1.22 5.70 -0.70
CA ILE A 173 1.74 6.20 0.59
C ILE A 173 2.94 5.34 1.02
N LEU A 174 2.81 4.01 0.95
CA LEU A 174 3.90 3.10 1.29
C LEU A 174 5.12 3.28 0.37
N CYS A 175 4.92 3.43 -0.93
CA CYS A 175 6.01 3.67 -1.89
C CYS A 175 6.74 4.99 -1.63
N LEU A 176 6.01 6.08 -1.37
CA LEU A 176 6.60 7.39 -1.08
C LEU A 176 7.43 7.35 0.21
N LEU A 177 6.91 6.72 1.26
CA LEU A 177 7.62 6.62 2.54
C LEU A 177 8.81 5.67 2.48
N THR A 178 8.69 4.52 1.81
CA THR A 178 9.82 3.60 1.62
C THR A 178 10.93 4.21 0.77
N TYR A 179 10.58 4.98 -0.26
CA TYR A 179 11.54 5.78 -1.02
C TYR A 179 12.23 6.80 -0.12
N TYR A 180 11.46 7.67 0.55
CA TYR A 180 12.00 8.73 1.39
C TYR A 180 12.90 8.17 2.50
N LEU A 181 12.40 7.26 3.33
CA LEU A 181 13.18 6.66 4.41
C LEU A 181 14.35 5.85 3.88
N GLY A 182 14.18 5.15 2.76
CA GLY A 182 15.25 4.38 2.13
C GLY A 182 16.41 5.22 1.62
N THR A 183 16.19 6.50 1.33
CA THR A 183 17.24 7.48 0.97
C THR A 183 17.83 8.20 2.18
N VAL A 184 17.10 8.28 3.30
CA VAL A 184 17.52 9.05 4.49
C VAL A 184 18.19 8.19 5.56
N LEU A 185 17.70 6.97 5.81
CA LEU A 185 18.14 6.11 6.92
C LEU A 185 18.71 4.79 6.39
N ASP A 186 19.81 4.29 6.94
CA ASP A 186 20.38 2.98 6.60
C ASP A 186 19.75 1.88 7.49
N PHE A 187 18.81 1.12 6.94
CA PHE A 187 18.11 0.04 7.64
C PHE A 187 18.89 -1.27 7.68
N ARG A 188 20.02 -1.35 6.96
CA ARG A 188 20.84 -2.58 6.89
C ARG A 188 21.77 -2.74 8.09
N ARG A 189 22.08 -1.64 8.78
CA ARG A 189 22.99 -1.61 9.92
C ARG A 189 22.28 -1.89 11.23
N ASP A 190 23.05 -2.32 12.23
CA ASP A 190 22.53 -2.57 13.56
C ASP A 190 21.98 -1.32 14.26
N GLN A 191 22.63 -0.17 14.09
CA GLN A 191 22.09 1.11 14.53
C GLN A 191 21.65 1.91 13.30
N LEU A 192 20.45 2.48 13.38
CA LEU A 192 19.96 3.39 12.36
C LEU A 192 20.93 4.57 12.27
N ARG A 193 21.44 4.80 11.07
CA ARG A 193 22.29 5.95 10.76
C ARG A 193 21.71 6.67 9.56
N ARG A 194 21.90 7.98 9.53
CA ARG A 194 21.61 8.74 8.33
C ARG A 194 22.50 8.22 7.19
N MET A 195 21.90 7.95 6.04
CA MET A 195 22.67 7.67 4.83
C MET A 195 23.54 8.90 4.54
N PRO A 196 24.81 8.73 4.12
CA PRO A 196 25.57 9.85 3.58
C PRO A 196 24.73 10.46 2.47
N ALA A 197 24.66 11.80 2.42
CA ALA A 197 23.94 12.48 1.34
C ALA A 197 24.41 11.86 0.03
N VAL A 198 23.49 11.23 -0.71
CA VAL A 198 23.79 10.75 -2.06
C VAL A 198 24.41 11.95 -2.76
N ALA A 199 25.61 11.81 -3.31
CA ALA A 199 26.25 12.85 -4.12
C ALA A 199 25.16 13.42 -5.01
N ALA A 200 24.84 14.69 -4.80
CA ALA A 200 23.52 15.19 -5.14
C ALA A 200 23.34 15.13 -6.65
N HIS A 201 22.63 14.11 -7.14
CA HIS A 201 21.75 14.35 -8.26
C HIS A 201 20.88 15.55 -7.87
N SER A 202 20.83 16.53 -8.77
CA SER A 202 20.08 17.79 -8.63
C SER A 202 18.93 17.67 -7.61
N PRO A 203 18.95 18.37 -6.46
CA PRO A 203 17.90 18.26 -5.44
C PRO A 203 16.51 18.56 -6.02
N LEU A 204 16.45 19.41 -7.05
CA LEU A 204 15.26 19.64 -7.87
C LEU A 204 14.79 18.35 -8.57
N ALA A 205 15.68 17.56 -9.16
CA ALA A 205 15.33 16.29 -9.81
C ALA A 205 14.69 15.26 -8.87
N ASN A 206 15.08 15.26 -7.59
CA ASN A 206 14.44 14.41 -6.57
C ASN A 206 13.05 14.94 -6.18
N TRP A 207 12.91 16.24 -5.97
CA TRP A 207 11.60 16.85 -5.70
C TRP A 207 10.63 16.70 -6.86
N LEU A 208 11.09 16.77 -8.11
CA LEU A 208 10.24 16.53 -9.29
C LEU A 208 9.71 15.08 -9.33
N PHE A 209 10.49 14.10 -8.87
CA PHE A 209 10.02 12.72 -8.75
C PHE A 209 8.93 12.59 -7.67
N VAL A 210 9.16 13.20 -6.50
CA VAL A 210 8.19 13.20 -5.40
C VAL A 210 6.90 13.92 -5.79
N LEU A 211 7.00 15.08 -6.45
CA LEU A 211 5.85 15.83 -6.95
C LEU A 211 5.08 15.07 -8.02
N ALA A 212 5.77 14.36 -8.92
CA ALA A 212 5.12 13.49 -9.90
C ALA A 212 4.34 12.37 -9.18
N GLY A 213 4.97 11.70 -8.21
CA GLY A 213 4.31 10.71 -7.37
C GLY A 213 3.09 11.28 -6.67
N ALA A 214 3.22 12.41 -5.97
CA ALA A 214 2.13 13.08 -5.25
C ALA A 214 0.97 13.50 -6.17
N LEU A 215 1.25 14.00 -7.37
CA LEU A 215 0.24 14.36 -8.36
C LEU A 215 -0.54 13.13 -8.84
N GLY A 216 0.17 12.04 -9.18
CA GLY A 216 -0.46 10.77 -9.55
C GLY A 216 -1.29 10.20 -8.41
N THR A 217 -0.80 10.31 -7.18
CA THR A 217 -1.51 9.89 -5.96
C THR A 217 -2.79 10.68 -5.77
N GLY A 218 -2.70 12.01 -5.84
CA GLY A 218 -3.83 12.89 -5.58
C GLY A 218 -4.94 12.70 -6.60
N ALA A 219 -4.60 12.51 -7.88
CA ALA A 219 -5.58 12.23 -8.92
C ALA A 219 -6.26 10.88 -8.73
N LEU A 220 -5.49 9.85 -8.41
CA LEU A 220 -6.05 8.54 -8.14
C LEU A 220 -6.96 8.53 -6.91
N VAL A 221 -6.56 9.20 -5.82
CA VAL A 221 -7.40 9.37 -4.62
C VAL A 221 -8.68 10.12 -4.98
N PHE A 222 -8.60 11.19 -5.76
CA PHE A 222 -9.77 11.92 -6.25
C PHE A 222 -10.69 11.00 -7.06
N ASP A 223 -10.14 10.30 -8.06
CA ASP A 223 -10.91 9.42 -8.95
C ASP A 223 -11.61 8.32 -8.16
N VAL A 224 -10.89 7.73 -7.21
CA VAL A 224 -11.44 6.77 -6.26
C VAL A 224 -12.61 7.36 -5.45
N CYS A 225 -12.39 8.48 -4.77
CA CYS A 225 -13.43 9.09 -3.93
C CYS A 225 -14.65 9.50 -4.77
N ALA A 226 -14.41 9.99 -5.98
CA ALA A 226 -15.43 10.46 -6.87
C ALA A 226 -16.25 9.30 -7.44
N VAL A 227 -15.62 8.20 -7.88
CA VAL A 227 -16.31 6.94 -8.29
C VAL A 227 -17.09 6.37 -7.11
N PHE A 228 -16.47 6.33 -5.92
CA PHE A 228 -17.05 5.71 -4.74
C PHE A 228 -18.30 6.45 -4.24
N SER A 229 -18.30 7.79 -4.28
CA SER A 229 -19.47 8.60 -3.92
C SER A 229 -20.71 8.34 -4.79
N ARG A 230 -20.52 7.65 -5.91
CA ARG A 230 -21.56 7.30 -6.89
C ARG A 230 -21.89 5.81 -6.93
N LEU A 231 -21.23 5.01 -6.10
CA LEU A 231 -21.47 3.57 -5.92
C LEU A 231 -22.52 3.29 -4.82
N GLN A 232 -23.14 4.33 -4.26
CA GLN A 232 -24.21 4.21 -3.28
C GLN A 232 -25.43 4.98 -3.75
N ASP A 233 -26.60 4.41 -3.52
CA ASP A 233 -27.87 5.09 -3.63
C ASP A 233 -27.93 6.20 -2.57
N ALA A 234 -28.20 7.43 -3.02
CA ALA A 234 -28.10 8.62 -2.18
C ALA A 234 -29.15 8.66 -1.06
N GLU A 235 -30.27 7.94 -1.21
CA GLU A 235 -31.39 7.97 -0.27
C GLU A 235 -31.33 6.81 0.73
N THR A 236 -30.93 5.63 0.27
CA THR A 236 -30.93 4.41 1.07
C THR A 236 -29.54 4.04 1.59
N GLY A 237 -28.48 4.66 1.07
CA GLY A 237 -27.09 4.30 1.37
C GLY A 237 -26.70 2.88 0.92
N ARG A 238 -27.61 2.19 0.22
CA ARG A 238 -27.39 0.85 -0.31
C ARG A 238 -26.57 0.94 -1.58
N PHE A 239 -25.82 -0.11 -1.84
CA PHE A 239 -25.00 -0.19 -3.03
C PHE A 239 -25.84 -0.04 -4.32
N SER A 240 -25.48 0.91 -5.18
CA SER A 240 -26.12 1.13 -6.49
C SER A 240 -25.12 1.63 -7.51
N VAL A 241 -25.13 1.03 -8.71
CA VAL A 241 -24.31 1.46 -9.86
C VAL A 241 -25.04 2.44 -10.78
N GLU A 242 -26.28 2.82 -10.45
CA GLU A 242 -27.02 3.78 -11.26
C GLU A 242 -26.30 5.13 -11.32
N GLY A 243 -25.65 5.54 -10.23
CA GLY A 243 -24.83 6.75 -10.19
C GLY A 243 -23.59 6.74 -11.10
N LEU A 244 -23.20 5.56 -11.62
CA LEU A 244 -22.13 5.39 -12.59
C LEU A 244 -22.61 5.27 -14.04
N ARG A 245 -23.92 5.10 -14.27
CA ARG A 245 -24.46 5.01 -15.63
C ARG A 245 -24.41 6.38 -16.30
N VAL A 246 -24.00 6.40 -17.56
CA VAL A 246 -23.85 7.65 -18.32
C VAL A 246 -24.49 7.51 -19.69
N GLU A 247 -25.52 8.31 -19.91
CA GLU A 247 -26.20 8.45 -21.21
C GLU A 247 -25.44 9.40 -22.15
N ARG A 248 -24.71 10.37 -21.60
CA ARG A 248 -23.87 11.32 -22.35
C ARG A 248 -22.57 11.62 -21.62
N PHE A 249 -21.44 11.35 -22.26
CA PHE A 249 -20.11 11.52 -21.63
C PHE A 249 -19.80 12.98 -21.28
N ALA A 250 -20.10 13.93 -22.19
CA ALA A 250 -19.83 15.35 -21.96
C ALA A 250 -20.68 15.91 -20.80
N GLY A 251 -20.02 16.52 -19.80
CA GLY A 251 -20.65 17.01 -18.57
C GLY A 251 -20.90 15.94 -17.51
N SER A 252 -20.61 14.67 -17.81
CA SER A 252 -20.80 13.57 -16.85
C SER A 252 -19.70 13.50 -15.80
N PHE A 253 -19.97 12.73 -14.75
CA PHE A 253 -19.00 12.37 -13.73
C PHE A 253 -17.72 11.72 -14.32
N TRP A 254 -17.86 10.79 -15.27
CA TRP A 254 -16.71 10.14 -15.91
C TRP A 254 -15.81 11.11 -16.68
N MET A 255 -16.38 12.21 -17.20
CA MET A 255 -15.58 13.25 -17.84
C MET A 255 -14.60 13.89 -16.85
N TRP A 256 -15.05 14.17 -15.62
CA TRP A 256 -14.19 14.77 -14.60
C TRP A 256 -13.12 13.79 -14.10
N VAL A 257 -13.47 12.53 -13.91
CA VAL A 257 -12.48 11.46 -13.61
C VAL A 257 -11.42 11.42 -14.71
N VAL A 258 -11.84 11.29 -15.97
CA VAL A 258 -10.91 11.23 -17.10
C VAL A 258 -10.06 12.49 -17.21
N ILE A 259 -10.62 13.68 -16.98
CA ILE A 259 -9.87 14.94 -16.97
C ILE A 259 -8.82 14.93 -15.86
N VAL A 260 -9.19 14.57 -14.63
CA VAL A 260 -8.27 14.55 -13.48
C VAL A 260 -7.16 13.52 -13.70
N THR A 261 -7.48 12.30 -14.13
CA THR A 261 -6.50 11.28 -14.48
C THR A 261 -5.57 11.77 -15.60
N ALA A 262 -6.12 12.35 -16.68
CA ALA A 262 -5.34 12.80 -17.83
C ALA A 262 -4.42 13.97 -17.50
N VAL A 263 -4.92 14.97 -16.77
CA VAL A 263 -4.13 16.13 -16.31
C VAL A 263 -2.98 15.67 -15.40
N ALA A 264 -3.26 14.74 -14.48
CA ALA A 264 -2.22 14.20 -13.62
C ALA A 264 -1.21 13.34 -14.39
N ALA A 265 -1.65 12.52 -15.33
CA ALA A 265 -0.76 11.75 -16.19
C ALA A 265 0.18 12.64 -17.02
N VAL A 266 -0.36 13.72 -17.60
CA VAL A 266 0.43 14.72 -18.34
C VAL A 266 1.38 15.45 -17.40
N GLY A 267 0.91 15.91 -16.24
CA GLY A 267 1.76 16.59 -15.26
C GLY A 267 2.89 15.69 -14.74
N MET A 268 2.60 14.42 -14.46
CA MET A 268 3.62 13.42 -14.11
C MET A 268 4.64 13.23 -15.22
N ALA A 269 4.18 13.05 -16.47
CA ALA A 269 5.07 12.88 -17.61
C ALA A 269 5.99 14.09 -17.78
N VAL A 270 5.47 15.31 -17.65
CA VAL A 270 6.27 16.54 -17.69
C VAL A 270 7.30 16.57 -16.57
N LEU A 271 6.90 16.32 -15.32
CA LEU A 271 7.80 16.32 -14.16
C LEU A 271 8.91 15.27 -14.31
N LEU A 272 8.59 14.08 -14.82
CA LEU A 272 9.55 13.01 -15.06
C LEU A 272 10.47 13.30 -16.27
N LEU A 273 9.98 13.96 -17.31
CA LEU A 273 10.79 14.41 -18.45
C LEU A 273 11.77 15.51 -18.05
N VAL A 274 11.31 16.49 -17.26
CA VAL A 274 12.18 17.55 -16.71
C VAL A 274 13.23 16.94 -15.80
N ARG A 275 12.84 16.00 -14.93
CA ARG A 275 13.77 15.23 -14.10
C ARG A 275 14.82 14.52 -14.96
N ARG A 276 14.40 13.82 -16.01
CA ARG A 276 15.31 13.08 -16.89
C ARG A 276 16.33 13.99 -17.56
N ARG A 277 15.91 15.18 -18.02
CA ARG A 277 16.81 16.19 -18.59
C ARG A 277 17.82 16.72 -17.56
N LEU A 278 17.36 17.04 -16.35
CA LEU A 278 18.23 17.51 -15.27
C LEU A 278 19.31 16.49 -14.89
N LEU A 279 18.98 15.20 -14.92
CA LEU A 279 19.95 14.14 -14.65
C LEU A 279 20.97 13.98 -15.80
N SER A 280 20.51 14.04 -17.05
CA SER A 280 21.42 13.94 -18.22
C SER A 280 22.35 15.13 -18.38
N ASP A 281 21.97 16.30 -17.88
CA ASP A 281 22.82 17.49 -17.95
C ASP A 281 23.88 17.49 -16.83
N HIS A 282 23.56 16.91 -15.66
CA HIS A 282 24.54 16.69 -14.59
C HIS A 282 25.65 15.71 -15.00
N GLU A 283 25.30 14.59 -15.65
CA GLU A 283 26.28 13.59 -16.10
C GLU A 283 27.25 14.14 -17.17
N ARG A 284 26.83 15.17 -17.94
CA ARG A 284 27.67 15.83 -18.95
C ARG A 284 28.63 16.87 -18.39
N VAL A 285 28.40 17.37 -17.18
CA VAL A 285 29.25 18.37 -16.51
C VAL A 285 30.32 17.72 -15.63
N GLU A 286 30.10 16.46 -15.21
CA GLU A 286 31.06 15.69 -14.40
C GLU A 286 32.07 14.87 -15.23
N GLN A 287 31.96 14.85 -16.57
CA GLN A 287 32.92 14.25 -17.51
C GLN A 287 33.82 15.31 -18.13
#